data_AF-A0A532C137-F1
#
_entry.id   AF-A0A532C137-F1
#
_cell.length_a   1.000
_cell.length_b   1.000
_cell.length_c   1.000
_cell.angle_alpha   90.00
_cell.angle_beta   90.00
_cell.angle_gamma   90.00
#
_symmetry.space_group_name_H-M   'P 1'
#
loop_
_entity.id
_entity.type
_entity.pdbx_description
1 polymer ?
#
loop_
_entity_poly.entity_id
_entity_poly.type
_entity_poly.pdbx_seq_one_letter_code
_entity_poly.pdbx_strand_id
1 'polypeptide(L)'
;MGLNILMKKEADMAIHGSQGILNGRRQPKPSNEYTVPRYRVTLVRENRAVPPSSPLNTSVAAAAVLRPLFAGLDREQFLVCGLDAKHAIIGVNIVSIGSLSLAIVHPREVFKPLILMNAAAWICAHNHPSGGDVTPSQEDRVLTSRLRQGADLLGITLLDHLILTEERCYSFADQGWPEM
;
A
#
# COMPACT_ATOMS: atom_id res chain seq x y z
N MET A 1 3.32 -44.53 -13.58
CA MET A 1 2.45 -43.84 -12.60
C MET A 1 2.08 -42.49 -13.21
N GLY A 2 1.06 -42.32 -14.07
CA GLY A 2 -0.39 -42.53 -13.86
C GLY A 2 -0.89 -41.42 -12.91
N LEU A 3 -1.74 -40.45 -13.28
CA LEU A 3 -2.93 -40.54 -14.15
C LEU A 3 -3.38 -39.13 -14.67
N ASN A 4 -3.73 -39.11 -15.96
CA ASN A 4 -4.83 -38.42 -16.67
C ASN A 4 -5.18 -36.93 -16.52
N ILE A 5 -4.88 -36.25 -17.62
CA ILE A 5 -5.62 -35.14 -18.26
C ILE A 5 -6.92 -35.65 -18.92
N LEU A 6 -7.97 -34.82 -18.85
CA LEU A 6 -9.14 -34.71 -19.74
C LEU A 6 -10.29 -35.74 -19.65
N MET A 7 -11.50 -35.23 -19.42
CA MET A 7 -12.87 -35.63 -19.87
C MET A 7 -13.85 -35.10 -18.80
N LYS A 8 -14.97 -34.40 -19.04
CA LYS A 8 -15.82 -34.12 -20.20
C LYS A 8 -16.75 -32.96 -19.84
N LYS A 9 -17.15 -32.21 -20.86
CA LYS A 9 -18.24 -31.22 -20.89
C LYS A 9 -19.61 -31.90 -21.06
N GLU A 10 -20.63 -31.20 -20.54
CA GLU A 10 -22.03 -31.10 -21.04
C GLU A 10 -23.06 -32.21 -20.80
N ALA A 11 -24.34 -31.76 -20.87
CA ALA A 11 -25.64 -32.44 -20.74
C ALA A 11 -26.20 -32.56 -19.30
N ASP A 12 -27.41 -32.12 -18.92
CA ASP A 12 -28.63 -31.83 -19.68
C ASP A 12 -29.59 -30.85 -18.97
N MET A 13 -30.43 -30.24 -19.80
CA MET A 13 -31.59 -29.41 -19.51
C MET A 13 -32.88 -30.25 -19.66
N ALA A 14 -33.95 -29.87 -18.93
CA ALA A 14 -35.33 -30.40 -18.90
C ALA A 14 -35.60 -31.48 -17.82
N ILE A 15 -36.74 -31.59 -17.13
CA ILE A 15 -38.16 -31.51 -17.55
C ILE A 15 -39.06 -31.17 -16.32
N HIS A 16 -40.17 -30.47 -16.55
CA HIS A 16 -41.31 -30.27 -15.63
C HIS A 16 -41.93 -31.60 -15.12
N GLY A 17 -42.23 -31.70 -13.83
CA GLY A 17 -43.01 -32.82 -13.27
C GLY A 17 -43.64 -32.47 -11.93
N SER A 18 -44.97 -32.39 -11.93
CA SER A 18 -45.85 -32.06 -10.81
C SER A 18 -46.02 -33.19 -9.79
N GLN A 19 -46.43 -32.78 -8.58
CA GLN A 19 -47.14 -33.49 -7.52
C GLN A 19 -46.34 -34.17 -6.40
N GLY A 20 -46.80 -33.91 -5.18
CA GLY A 20 -46.45 -34.70 -3.99
C GLY A 20 -46.40 -33.90 -2.69
N ILE A 21 -47.49 -33.25 -2.28
CA ILE A 21 -47.67 -32.95 -0.84
C ILE A 21 -47.94 -34.29 -0.17
N LEU A 22 -46.92 -34.91 0.42
CA LEU A 22 -47.09 -35.91 1.46
C LEU A 22 -45.98 -35.75 2.51
N ASN A 23 -46.42 -35.68 3.77
CA ASN A 23 -45.68 -35.61 5.02
C ASN A 23 -44.98 -34.28 5.36
N GLY A 24 -45.72 -33.46 6.12
CA GLY A 24 -45.27 -32.23 6.78
C GLY A 24 -44.20 -32.44 7.86
N ARG A 25 -43.00 -32.84 7.44
CA ARG A 25 -41.77 -32.59 8.21
C ARG A 25 -40.89 -31.68 7.36
N ARG A 26 -40.87 -30.38 7.70
CA ARG A 26 -39.84 -29.46 7.22
C ARG A 26 -38.49 -30.10 7.51
N GLN A 27 -37.72 -30.44 6.48
CA GLN A 27 -36.31 -30.75 6.68
C GLN A 27 -35.67 -29.53 7.35
N PRO A 28 -34.88 -29.69 8.42
CA PRO A 28 -34.13 -28.57 8.96
C PRO A 28 -33.26 -28.04 7.83
N LYS A 29 -33.42 -26.75 7.50
CA LYS A 29 -32.47 -26.06 6.61
C LYS A 29 -31.07 -26.34 7.18
N PRO A 30 -30.08 -26.75 6.36
CA PRO A 30 -28.72 -26.88 6.86
C PRO A 30 -28.37 -25.57 7.55
N SER A 31 -28.09 -25.63 8.84
CA SER A 31 -27.48 -24.50 9.53
C SER A 31 -26.20 -24.24 8.77
N ASN A 32 -26.10 -23.10 8.10
CA ASN A 32 -24.87 -22.73 7.43
C ASN A 32 -23.86 -22.49 8.56
N GLU A 33 -23.17 -23.55 8.96
CA GLU A 33 -22.27 -23.56 10.10
C GLU A 33 -21.14 -22.59 9.77
N TYR A 34 -21.12 -21.46 10.47
CA TYR A 34 -20.13 -20.44 10.24
C TYR A 34 -18.76 -21.01 10.60
N THR A 35 -17.89 -21.15 9.61
CA THR A 35 -16.50 -21.53 9.81
C THR A 35 -15.64 -20.28 9.80
N VAL A 36 -14.73 -20.17 10.78
CA VAL A 36 -13.78 -19.05 10.84
C VAL A 36 -12.76 -19.21 9.72
N PRO A 37 -12.61 -18.24 8.80
CA PRO A 37 -11.66 -18.34 7.71
C PRO A 37 -10.21 -18.19 8.23
N ARG A 38 -9.28 -18.90 7.57
CA ARG A 38 -7.83 -18.76 7.80
C ARG A 38 -7.22 -17.91 6.69
N TYR A 39 -6.44 -16.90 7.07
CA TYR A 39 -5.80 -15.98 6.12
C TYR A 39 -4.30 -16.24 5.98
N ARG A 40 -3.79 -16.00 4.78
CA ARG A 40 -2.36 -15.79 4.48
C ARG A 40 -2.23 -14.41 3.88
N VAL A 41 -1.34 -13.59 4.41
CA VAL A 41 -1.07 -12.25 3.86
C VAL A 41 0.27 -12.30 3.14
N THR A 42 0.31 -11.79 1.91
CA THR A 42 1.50 -11.77 1.06
C THR A 42 1.56 -10.47 0.28
N LEU A 43 2.77 -9.96 0.07
CA LEU A 43 3.00 -8.91 -0.92
C LEU A 43 3.08 -9.53 -2.32
N VAL A 44 2.45 -8.85 -3.28
CA VAL A 44 2.55 -9.16 -4.70
C VAL A 44 3.39 -8.06 -5.34
N ARG A 45 4.44 -8.44 -6.08
CA ARG A 45 5.30 -7.46 -6.76
C ARG A 45 4.63 -7.00 -8.06
N GLU A 46 4.57 -5.69 -8.25
CA GLU A 46 4.18 -5.09 -9.52
C GLU A 46 5.36 -5.09 -10.50
N ASN A 47 5.08 -5.02 -11.81
CA ASN A 47 6.10 -5.15 -12.87
C ASN A 47 6.95 -3.87 -13.08
N ARG A 48 6.94 -2.94 -12.11
CA ARG A 48 7.67 -1.66 -12.17
C ARG A 48 8.82 -1.73 -11.17
N ALA A 49 10.03 -1.87 -11.67
CA ALA A 49 11.23 -1.93 -10.84
C ALA A 49 11.72 -0.53 -10.49
N VAL A 50 12.06 -0.33 -9.21
CA VAL A 50 12.94 0.76 -8.80
C VAL A 50 14.37 0.31 -9.11
N PRO A 51 15.17 1.10 -9.83
CA PRO A 51 16.55 0.72 -10.11
C PRO A 51 17.31 0.49 -8.80
N PRO A 52 18.25 -0.48 -8.78
CA PRO A 52 19.07 -0.69 -7.59
C PRO A 52 19.81 0.60 -7.26
N SER A 53 19.61 1.08 -6.04
CA SER A 53 20.27 2.27 -5.52
C SER A 53 21.27 1.89 -4.44
N SER A 54 22.24 2.77 -4.21
CA SER A 54 22.98 2.78 -2.94
C SER A 54 22.01 2.95 -1.76
N PRO A 55 22.43 2.61 -0.53
CA PRO A 55 21.69 2.95 0.68
C PRO A 55 21.20 4.41 0.69
N LEU A 56 19.94 4.61 1.04
CA LEU A 56 19.31 5.92 1.09
C LEU A 56 19.64 6.62 2.41
N ASN A 57 20.82 7.24 2.47
CA ASN A 57 21.33 7.94 3.66
C ASN A 57 21.21 9.46 3.58
N THR A 58 20.70 10.01 2.48
CA THR A 58 20.53 11.45 2.29
C THR A 58 19.21 11.74 1.58
N SER A 59 18.62 12.89 1.86
CA SER A 59 17.44 13.40 1.17
C SER A 59 17.65 13.50 -0.34
N VAL A 60 18.86 13.90 -0.78
CA VAL A 60 19.24 13.98 -2.20
C VAL A 60 19.19 12.61 -2.88
N ALA A 61 19.78 11.57 -2.28
CA ALA A 61 19.75 10.22 -2.82
C ALA A 61 18.32 9.67 -2.86
N ALA A 62 17.54 9.90 -1.79
CA ALA A 62 16.15 9.47 -1.74
C ALA A 62 15.29 10.18 -2.79
N ALA A 63 15.42 11.50 -2.95
CA ALA A 63 14.72 12.27 -3.96
C ALA A 63 15.09 11.81 -5.39
N ALA A 64 16.36 11.50 -5.66
CA ALA A 64 16.79 11.00 -6.96
C ALA A 64 16.13 9.66 -7.34
N VAL A 65 15.91 8.78 -6.35
CA VAL A 65 15.26 7.48 -6.58
C VAL A 65 13.74 7.59 -6.64
N LEU A 66 13.13 8.42 -5.79
CA LEU A 66 11.67 8.48 -5.65
C LEU A 66 11.01 9.42 -6.66
N ARG A 67 11.67 10.51 -7.07
CA ARG A 67 11.10 11.50 -8.01
C ARG A 67 10.62 10.88 -9.34
N PRO A 68 11.36 9.97 -10.00
CA PRO A 68 10.89 9.35 -11.24
C PRO A 68 9.58 8.55 -11.10
N LEU A 69 9.21 8.15 -9.89
CA LEU A 69 7.95 7.45 -9.64
C LEU A 69 6.73 8.39 -9.76
N PHE A 70 6.95 9.69 -9.64
CA PHE A 70 5.92 10.72 -9.78
C PHE A 70 5.85 11.36 -11.18
N ALA A 71 6.71 10.93 -12.11
CA ALA A 71 6.78 11.54 -13.43
C ALA A 71 5.48 11.34 -14.23
N GLY A 72 4.95 12.44 -14.79
CA GLY A 72 3.75 12.44 -15.63
C GLY A 72 2.43 12.26 -14.89
N LEU A 73 2.44 12.40 -13.56
CA LEU A 73 1.21 12.37 -12.76
C LEU A 73 0.54 13.74 -12.72
N ASP A 74 -0.77 13.75 -12.96
CA ASP A 74 -1.65 14.93 -12.87
C ASP A 74 -2.33 15.07 -11.50
N ARG A 75 -2.02 14.15 -10.58
CA ARG A 75 -2.61 14.04 -9.24
C ARG A 75 -1.53 13.90 -8.18
N GLU A 76 -1.85 14.36 -6.97
CA GLU A 76 -1.04 14.09 -5.80
C GLU A 76 -1.06 12.59 -5.49
N GLN A 77 0.11 12.02 -5.24
CA GLN A 77 0.27 10.67 -4.75
C GLN A 77 1.14 10.68 -3.52
N PHE A 78 0.79 9.85 -2.55
CA PHE A 78 1.61 9.59 -1.37
C PHE A 78 2.14 8.17 -1.47
N LEU A 79 3.45 8.01 -1.42
CA LEU A 79 4.12 6.72 -1.42
C LEU A 79 4.96 6.50 -0.16
N VAL A 80 5.23 5.23 0.10
CA VAL A 80 6.19 4.77 1.10
C VAL A 80 7.28 3.96 0.42
N CYS A 81 8.51 4.18 0.85
CA CYS A 81 9.68 3.40 0.48
C CYS A 81 10.20 2.71 1.74
N GLY A 82 10.03 1.39 1.82
CA GLY A 82 10.56 0.61 2.93
C GLY A 82 12.01 0.25 2.70
N LEU A 83 12.75 0.23 3.79
CA LEU A 83 14.19 0.02 3.83
C LEU A 83 14.56 -1.10 4.82
N ASP A 84 15.66 -1.79 4.54
CA ASP A 84 16.29 -2.69 5.50
C ASP A 84 17.11 -1.92 6.55
N ALA A 85 17.73 -2.65 7.49
CA ALA A 85 18.56 -2.07 8.55
C ALA A 85 19.85 -1.38 8.06
N LYS A 86 20.22 -1.56 6.78
CA LYS A 86 21.34 -0.87 6.12
C LYS A 86 20.85 0.24 5.19
N HIS A 87 19.57 0.61 5.28
CA HIS A 87 18.89 1.60 4.45
C HIS A 87 18.86 1.24 2.95
N ALA A 88 18.98 -0.04 2.60
CA ALA A 88 18.76 -0.50 1.24
C ALA A 88 17.26 -0.65 0.96
N ILE A 89 16.83 -0.29 -0.25
CA ILE A 89 15.41 -0.35 -0.65
C ILE A 89 14.97 -1.81 -0.74
N ILE A 90 13.90 -2.14 -0.03
CA ILE A 90 13.26 -3.46 -0.08
C ILE A 90 11.90 -3.43 -0.80
N GLY A 91 11.29 -2.25 -0.95
CA GLY A 91 10.06 -2.07 -1.71
C GLY A 91 9.53 -0.63 -1.68
N VAL A 92 8.64 -0.34 -2.62
CA VAL A 92 7.87 0.91 -2.67
C VAL A 92 6.39 0.58 -2.83
N ASN A 93 5.52 1.35 -2.18
CA ASN A 93 4.08 1.22 -2.32
C ASN A 93 3.42 2.61 -2.41
N ILE A 94 2.51 2.80 -3.36
CA ILE A 94 1.65 3.98 -3.43
C ILE A 94 0.48 3.73 -2.47
N VAL A 95 0.41 4.54 -1.41
CA VAL A 95 -0.58 4.38 -0.33
C VAL A 95 -1.86 5.16 -0.64
N SER A 96 -1.72 6.33 -1.25
CA SER A 96 -2.85 7.18 -1.58
C SER A 96 -2.64 7.85 -2.93
N ILE A 97 -3.72 7.94 -3.69
CA ILE A 97 -3.81 8.75 -4.91
C ILE A 97 -4.92 9.76 -4.63
N GLY A 98 -4.53 11.01 -4.44
CA GLY A 98 -5.43 12.11 -4.13
C GLY A 98 -6.26 12.57 -5.32
N SER A 99 -7.09 13.58 -5.06
CA SER A 99 -7.67 14.44 -6.10
C SER A 99 -6.64 15.50 -6.54
N LEU A 100 -7.09 16.56 -7.22
CA LEU A 100 -6.24 17.69 -7.56
C LEU A 100 -5.72 18.47 -6.33
N SER A 101 -6.28 18.23 -5.13
CA SER A 101 -6.09 19.11 -3.98
C SER A 101 -5.84 18.46 -2.62
N LEU A 102 -6.09 17.16 -2.43
CA LEU A 102 -5.72 16.43 -1.20
C LEU A 102 -5.71 14.91 -1.42
N ALA A 103 -4.68 14.24 -0.91
CA ALA A 103 -4.65 12.80 -0.67
C ALA A 103 -4.98 12.50 0.80
N ILE A 104 -6.08 11.77 1.07
CA ILE A 104 -6.35 11.29 2.44
C ILE A 104 -5.38 10.12 2.71
N VAL A 105 -4.46 10.32 3.66
CA VAL A 105 -3.48 9.30 4.08
C VAL A 105 -3.81 8.85 5.50
N HIS A 106 -4.13 7.58 5.66
CA HIS A 106 -4.39 7.00 6.98
C HIS A 106 -3.20 6.16 7.45
N PRO A 107 -2.69 6.32 8.69
CA PRO A 107 -1.54 5.56 9.21
C PRO A 107 -1.63 4.04 8.99
N ARG A 108 -2.80 3.43 9.21
CA ARG A 108 -3.05 2.00 8.92
C ARG A 108 -2.65 1.57 7.50
N GLU A 109 -2.91 2.40 6.48
CA GLU A 109 -2.60 2.08 5.08
C GLU A 109 -1.13 2.33 4.77
N VAL A 110 -0.48 3.24 5.50
CA VAL A 110 0.97 3.48 5.44
C VAL A 110 1.75 2.32 6.05
N PHE A 111 1.36 1.86 7.25
CA PHE A 111 2.11 0.84 7.98
C PHE A 111 1.87 -0.59 7.49
N LYS A 112 0.69 -0.87 6.94
CA LYS A 112 0.38 -2.20 6.38
C LYS A 112 1.43 -2.71 5.39
N PRO A 113 1.79 -1.98 4.30
CA PRO A 113 2.82 -2.44 3.38
C PRO A 113 4.20 -2.51 4.05
N LEU A 114 4.56 -1.55 4.92
CA LEU A 114 5.85 -1.52 5.63
C LEU A 114 6.07 -2.75 6.50
N ILE A 115 5.04 -3.15 7.26
CA ILE A 115 5.04 -4.37 8.08
C ILE A 115 5.19 -5.59 7.17
N LEU A 116 4.40 -5.66 6.08
CA LEU A 116 4.41 -6.83 5.20
C LEU A 116 5.71 -7.00 4.41
N MET A 117 6.47 -5.93 4.16
CA MET A 117 7.80 -6.02 3.54
C MET A 117 8.92 -6.27 4.56
N ASN A 118 8.63 -6.27 5.86
CA ASN A 118 9.60 -6.32 6.96
C ASN A 118 10.57 -5.13 6.93
N ALA A 119 10.05 -3.92 6.75
CA ALA A 119 10.85 -2.70 6.82
C ALA A 119 11.42 -2.50 8.23
N ALA A 120 12.71 -2.19 8.30
CA ALA A 120 13.35 -1.71 9.53
C ALA A 120 13.23 -0.18 9.66
N ALA A 121 13.26 0.51 8.51
CA ALA A 121 13.11 1.95 8.40
C ALA A 121 12.37 2.28 7.09
N TRP A 122 11.94 3.54 6.93
CA TRP A 122 11.22 3.96 5.75
C TRP A 122 11.31 5.45 5.48
N ILE A 123 11.00 5.82 4.25
CA ILE A 123 10.85 7.20 3.79
C ILE A 123 9.45 7.30 3.17
N CYS A 124 8.73 8.39 3.42
CA CYS A 124 7.58 8.74 2.59
C CYS A 124 7.88 9.89 1.65
N ALA A 125 7.15 9.92 0.54
CA ALA A 125 7.18 11.04 -0.37
C ALA A 125 5.80 11.33 -0.94
N HIS A 126 5.52 12.60 -1.22
CA HIS A 126 4.41 12.98 -2.07
C HIS A 126 4.82 14.07 -3.07
N ASN A 127 4.12 14.14 -4.19
CA ASN A 127 4.32 15.17 -5.20
C ASN A 127 3.32 16.31 -5.07
N HIS A 128 3.74 17.52 -5.44
CA HIS A 128 2.84 18.65 -5.71
C HIS A 128 2.73 18.87 -7.23
N PRO A 129 1.59 18.53 -7.88
CA PRO A 129 1.38 18.68 -9.32
C PRO A 129 1.45 20.13 -9.82
N SER A 130 1.29 21.11 -8.93
CA SER A 130 1.38 22.55 -9.25
C SER A 130 2.78 23.00 -9.70
N GLY A 131 3.79 22.13 -9.58
CA GLY A 131 5.06 22.22 -10.31
C GLY A 131 6.14 23.13 -9.70
N GLY A 132 5.82 24.00 -8.72
CA GLY A 132 6.78 24.99 -8.22
C GLY A 132 7.06 25.00 -6.72
N ASP A 133 6.06 24.69 -5.90
CA ASP A 133 6.15 24.84 -4.45
C ASP A 133 6.30 23.47 -3.76
N VAL A 134 7.30 23.35 -2.89
CA VAL A 134 7.54 22.17 -2.04
C VAL A 134 7.33 22.50 -0.56
N THR A 135 6.80 23.69 -0.25
CA THR A 135 6.50 24.10 1.11
C THR A 135 5.40 23.19 1.68
N PRO A 136 5.63 22.53 2.82
CA PRO A 136 4.61 21.67 3.42
C PRO A 136 3.42 22.49 3.90
N SER A 137 2.22 21.99 3.59
CA SER A 137 0.97 22.47 4.18
C SER A 137 0.91 22.18 5.69
N GLN A 138 -0.11 22.74 6.36
CA GLN A 138 -0.36 22.41 7.76
C GLN A 138 -0.76 20.94 7.90
N GLU A 139 -1.52 20.42 6.94
CA GLU A 139 -1.95 19.04 6.84
C GLU A 139 -0.75 18.10 6.70
N ASP A 140 0.25 18.45 5.89
CA ASP A 140 1.49 17.67 5.77
C ASP A 140 2.24 17.60 7.09
N ARG A 141 2.34 18.71 7.81
CA ARG A 141 3.01 18.76 9.13
C ARG A 141 2.29 17.88 10.15
N VAL A 142 0.96 17.98 10.21
CA VAL A 142 0.13 17.15 11.11
C VAL A 142 0.22 15.67 10.74
N LEU A 143 0.16 15.34 9.45
CA LEU A 143 0.32 13.98 8.96
C LEU A 143 1.71 13.43 9.33
N THR A 144 2.76 14.20 9.08
CA THR A 144 4.15 13.82 9.39
C THR A 144 4.33 13.52 10.87
N SER A 145 3.83 14.39 11.75
CA SER A 145 3.89 14.18 13.21
C SER A 145 3.18 12.89 13.62
N ARG A 146 1.95 12.66 13.11
CA ARG A 146 1.18 11.44 13.40
C ARG A 146 1.87 10.17 12.89
N LEU A 147 2.44 10.22 11.69
CA LEU A 147 3.17 9.09 11.11
C LEU A 147 4.45 8.80 11.89
N ARG A 148 5.17 9.83 12.33
CA ARG A 148 6.37 9.67 13.17
C ARG A 148 6.03 9.00 14.51
N GLN A 149 4.99 9.48 15.19
CA GLN A 149 4.53 8.86 16.44
C GLN A 149 4.14 7.38 16.26
N GLY A 150 3.46 7.06 15.15
CA GLY A 150 3.11 5.67 14.81
C GLY A 150 4.34 4.82 14.49
N ALA A 151 5.33 5.39 13.79
CA ALA A 151 6.60 4.74 13.45
C ALA A 151 7.40 4.40 14.72
N ASP A 152 7.46 5.33 15.67
CA ASP A 152 8.12 5.14 16.96
C ASP A 152 7.44 4.02 17.77
N LEU A 153 6.10 3.98 17.80
CA LEU A 153 5.35 2.91 18.47
C LEU A 153 5.59 1.53 17.84
N LEU A 154 5.70 1.45 16.52
CA LEU A 154 5.87 0.19 15.78
C LEU A 154 7.33 -0.26 15.69
N GLY A 155 8.29 0.60 16.03
CA GLY A 155 9.72 0.31 15.84
C GLY A 155 10.15 0.25 14.38
N ILE A 156 9.47 0.99 13.50
CA ILE A 156 9.80 1.09 12.06
C ILE A 156 10.13 2.56 11.76
N THR A 157 11.40 2.93 11.87
CA THR A 157 11.83 4.33 11.93
C THR A 157 11.51 5.10 10.64
N LEU A 158 10.81 6.22 10.75
CA LEU A 158 10.65 7.18 9.67
C LEU A 158 11.93 8.01 9.53
N LEU A 159 12.69 7.81 8.46
CA LEU A 159 13.95 8.52 8.20
C LEU A 159 13.70 9.91 7.61
N ASP A 160 12.73 10.03 6.71
CA ASP A 160 12.41 11.30 6.06
C ASP A 160 10.99 11.31 5.49
N HIS A 161 10.43 12.50 5.36
CA HIS A 161 9.26 12.78 4.55
C HIS A 161 9.66 13.81 3.48
N LEU A 162 9.54 13.42 2.21
CA LEU A 162 9.90 14.26 1.07
C LEU A 162 8.67 14.85 0.38
N ILE A 163 8.73 16.15 0.07
CA ILE A 163 7.80 16.80 -0.85
C ILE A 163 8.54 17.10 -2.13
N LEU A 164 8.09 16.50 -3.23
CA LEU A 164 8.81 16.51 -4.50
C LEU A 164 8.05 17.27 -5.59
N THR A 165 8.77 18.08 -6.34
CA THR A 165 8.35 18.51 -7.68
C THR A 165 9.37 18.00 -8.70
N GLU A 166 9.20 18.37 -9.98
CA GLU A 166 10.16 18.00 -11.03
C GLU A 166 11.59 18.46 -10.72
N GLU A 167 11.74 19.64 -10.11
CA GLU A 167 13.06 20.24 -9.87
C GLU A 167 13.41 20.39 -8.38
N ARG A 168 12.42 20.44 -7.49
CA ARG A 168 12.63 20.78 -6.07
C ARG A 168 12.32 19.61 -5.16
N CYS A 169 12.82 19.74 -3.94
CA CYS A 169 12.62 18.79 -2.85
C CYS A 169 12.59 19.55 -1.53
N TYR A 170 11.60 19.27 -0.70
CA TYR A 170 11.62 19.59 0.72
C TYR A 170 11.83 18.29 1.50
N SER A 171 12.73 18.31 2.47
CA SER A 171 12.99 17.19 3.39
C SER A 171 12.66 17.64 4.80
N PHE A 172 11.75 16.92 5.48
CA PHE A 172 11.47 17.19 6.88
C PHE A 172 12.66 16.85 7.78
N ALA A 173 13.46 15.85 7.42
CA ALA A 173 14.67 15.51 8.17
C ALA A 173 15.72 16.63 8.12
N ASP A 174 15.94 17.23 6.94
CA ASP A 174 16.92 18.30 6.76
C ASP A 174 16.47 19.63 7.36
N GLN A 175 15.17 19.94 7.29
CA GLN A 175 14.60 21.22 7.74
C GLN A 175 14.24 21.22 9.23
N GLY A 176 14.32 20.06 9.88
CA GLY A 176 13.81 19.87 11.24
C GLY A 176 12.35 19.40 11.22
N TRP A 177 12.07 18.44 12.10
CA TRP A 177 10.76 17.85 12.22
C TRP A 177 9.74 18.84 12.80
N PRO A 178 8.44 18.71 12.47
CA PRO A 178 7.40 19.47 13.15
C PRO A 178 7.46 19.21 14.65
N GLU A 179 7.15 20.22 15.46
CA GLU A 179 6.95 20.03 16.90
C GLU A 179 5.86 18.98 17.12
N MET A 180 6.11 18.07 18.07
CA MET A 180 5.21 16.94 18.39
C MET A 180 4.07 17.36 19.30
#